data_AF-A0A3B5LZS8-F1
#
_entry.id   AF-A0A3B5LZS8-F1
#
_cell.length_a   1.000
_cell.length_b   1.000
_cell.length_c   1.000
_cell.angle_alpha   90.00
_cell.angle_beta   90.00
_cell.angle_gamma   90.00
#
_symmetry.space_group_name_H-M   'P 1'
#
loop_
_entity.id
_entity.type
_entity.pdbx_description
1 polymer ?
#
loop_
_entity_poly.entity_id
_entity_poly.type
_entity_poly.pdbx_seq_one_letter_code
_entity_poly.pdbx_strand_id
1 'polypeptide(L)'
;MSRQQIHQRIQDQEKDVKLLQLEVEAINVSADKAVEDSEKIFTELIRLLQKRSSDVKQQIRSQQETEVSRVKDVQEKLEQEITELKRKDAELEQLSHTEDHNQFLLNYPSLPALSESTHSSSINIRPLRHFEDVTAAVSELRDKLQKILRDTWTNISPRLTEAESSLTEPEPKTRAEFLKYSQEISLDPNTANRFLLLSEGNRKVTRVEEQQFYPDHPERFTGCCQILSRESLTGRCYWEVEWRGGGIEVVVSNKNIVWFVEHQISLFKYF
;
A
#
# COMPACT_ATOMS: atom_id res chain seq x y z
N MET A 1 25.45 -42.26 -27.43
CA MET A 1 24.17 -42.40 -26.72
C MET A 1 23.41 -43.55 -27.36
N SER A 2 23.02 -44.58 -26.62
CA SER A 2 22.33 -45.77 -27.17
C SER A 2 20.80 -45.58 -27.15
N ARG A 3 20.09 -46.31 -28.02
CA ARG A 3 18.61 -46.30 -28.10
C ARG A 3 17.94 -46.59 -26.75
N GLN A 4 18.56 -47.45 -25.94
CA GLN A 4 18.07 -47.81 -24.61
C GLN A 4 18.20 -46.65 -23.60
N GLN A 5 19.27 -45.85 -23.68
CA GLN A 5 19.44 -44.65 -22.85
C GLN A 5 18.40 -43.58 -23.18
N ILE A 6 18.04 -43.43 -24.46
CA ILE A 6 17.00 -42.48 -24.88
C ILE A 6 15.63 -42.92 -24.36
N HIS A 7 15.29 -44.21 -24.46
CA HIS A 7 14.01 -44.71 -23.97
C HIS A 7 13.86 -44.56 -22.45
N GLN A 8 14.94 -44.79 -21.69
CA GLN A 8 14.93 -44.57 -20.24
C GLN A 8 14.68 -43.09 -19.90
N ARG A 9 15.37 -42.16 -20.56
CA ARG A 9 15.17 -40.72 -20.36
C ARG A 9 13.74 -40.28 -20.68
N ILE A 10 13.12 -40.83 -21.73
CA ILE A 10 11.73 -40.55 -22.07
C ILE A 10 10.81 -41.00 -20.94
N GLN A 11 10.98 -42.22 -20.42
CA GLN A 11 10.15 -42.72 -19.31
C GLN A 11 10.32 -41.92 -18.03
N ASP A 12 11.54 -41.48 -17.73
CA ASP A 12 11.80 -40.65 -16.55
C ASP A 12 11.15 -39.26 -16.72
N GLN A 13 11.30 -38.63 -17.89
CA GLN A 13 10.62 -37.35 -18.20
C GLN A 13 9.10 -37.46 -18.19
N GLU A 14 8.51 -38.56 -18.66
CA GLU A 14 7.06 -38.79 -18.59
C GLU A 14 6.55 -38.91 -17.14
N LYS A 15 7.35 -39.46 -16.22
CA LYS A 15 7.02 -39.48 -14.79
C LYS A 15 7.09 -38.09 -14.19
N ASP A 16 8.14 -37.32 -14.52
CA ASP A 16 8.30 -35.95 -14.05
C ASP A 16 7.14 -35.06 -14.51
N VAL A 17 6.71 -35.19 -15.77
CA VAL A 17 5.54 -34.47 -16.30
C VAL A 17 4.26 -34.78 -15.51
N LYS A 18 4.03 -36.05 -15.15
CA LYS A 18 2.86 -36.43 -14.34
C LYS A 18 2.94 -35.87 -12.91
N LEU A 19 4.13 -35.82 -12.32
CA LEU A 19 4.34 -35.22 -11.01
C LEU A 19 4.03 -33.72 -11.04
N LEU A 20 4.54 -33.01 -12.04
CA LEU A 20 4.25 -31.58 -12.24
C LEU A 20 2.77 -31.31 -12.45
N GLN A 21 2.04 -32.18 -13.17
CA GLN A 21 0.59 -32.06 -13.32
C GLN A 21 -0.15 -32.17 -11.98
N LEU A 22 0.25 -33.10 -11.11
CA LEU A 22 -0.32 -33.22 -9.77
C LEU A 22 -0.01 -32.01 -8.89
N GLU A 23 1.20 -31.46 -9.02
CA GLU A 23 1.60 -30.25 -8.30
C GLU A 23 0.80 -29.02 -8.75
N VAL A 24 0.57 -28.85 -10.05
CA VAL A 24 -0.29 -27.79 -10.59
C VAL A 24 -1.72 -27.89 -10.03
N GLU A 25 -2.29 -29.09 -10.01
CA GLU A 25 -3.63 -29.30 -9.44
C GLU A 25 -3.67 -28.96 -7.95
N ALA A 26 -2.66 -29.38 -7.18
CA ALA A 26 -2.56 -29.06 -5.76
C ALA A 26 -2.44 -27.56 -5.51
N ILE A 27 -1.69 -26.83 -6.34
CA ILE A 27 -1.58 -25.36 -6.29
C ILE A 27 -2.94 -24.72 -6.54
N ASN A 28 -3.66 -25.15 -7.58
CA ASN A 28 -4.99 -24.61 -7.90
C ASN A 28 -5.98 -24.82 -6.74
N VAL A 29 -6.07 -26.05 -6.22
CA VAL A 29 -6.96 -26.37 -5.10
C VAL A 29 -6.59 -25.56 -3.85
N SER A 30 -5.30 -25.39 -3.57
CA SER A 30 -4.85 -24.58 -2.43
C SER A 30 -5.15 -23.10 -2.62
N ALA A 31 -5.00 -22.57 -3.83
CA ALA A 31 -5.29 -21.17 -4.14
C ALA A 31 -6.79 -20.88 -4.02
N ASP A 32 -7.63 -21.73 -4.60
CA ASP A 32 -9.10 -21.61 -4.51
C ASP A 32 -9.56 -21.64 -3.04
N LYS A 33 -8.96 -22.52 -2.22
CA LYS A 33 -9.27 -22.59 -0.80
C LYS A 33 -8.89 -21.31 -0.05
N ALA A 34 -7.71 -20.76 -0.34
CA ALA A 34 -7.26 -19.51 0.27
C ALA A 34 -8.16 -18.33 -0.13
N VAL A 35 -8.63 -18.30 -1.38
CA VAL A 35 -9.61 -17.31 -1.86
C VAL A 35 -10.91 -17.44 -1.09
N GLU A 36 -11.51 -18.64 -1.03
CA GLU A 36 -12.77 -18.89 -0.33
C GLU A 36 -12.70 -18.47 1.15
N ASP A 37 -11.64 -18.85 1.85
CA ASP A 37 -11.44 -18.51 3.25
C ASP A 37 -11.28 -16.99 3.45
N SER A 38 -10.56 -16.31 2.53
CA SER A 38 -10.41 -14.86 2.56
C SER A 38 -11.73 -14.12 2.31
N GLU A 39 -12.53 -14.58 1.34
CA GLU A 39 -13.85 -14.01 1.03
C GLU A 39 -14.81 -14.12 2.21
N LYS A 40 -14.77 -15.26 2.91
CA LYS A 40 -15.55 -15.47 4.13
C LYS A 40 -15.20 -14.45 5.21
N ILE A 41 -13.91 -14.24 5.46
CA ILE A 41 -13.41 -13.26 6.44
C ILE A 41 -13.87 -11.85 6.07
N PHE A 42 -13.71 -11.44 4.81
CA PHE A 42 -14.16 -10.12 4.35
C PHE A 42 -15.68 -9.95 4.48
N THR A 43 -16.45 -10.99 4.19
CA THR A 43 -17.90 -10.97 4.34
C THR A 43 -18.31 -10.75 5.81
N GLU A 44 -17.64 -11.41 6.76
CA GLU A 44 -17.87 -11.19 8.20
C GLU A 44 -17.55 -9.74 8.63
N LEU A 45 -16.44 -9.18 8.15
CA LEU A 45 -16.06 -7.79 8.42
C LEU A 45 -17.09 -6.79 7.86
N ILE A 46 -17.58 -7.01 6.64
CA ILE A 46 -18.63 -6.19 6.02
C ILE A 46 -19.90 -6.22 6.87
N ARG A 47 -20.32 -7.40 7.33
CA ARG A 47 -21.49 -7.53 8.21
C ARG A 47 -21.34 -6.76 9.52
N LEU A 48 -20.16 -6.81 10.14
CA LEU A 48 -19.87 -6.05 11.36
C LEU A 48 -19.95 -4.54 11.13
N LEU A 49 -19.38 -4.04 10.03
CA LEU A 49 -19.43 -2.63 9.67
C LEU A 49 -20.86 -2.15 9.37
N GLN A 50 -21.64 -2.96 8.64
CA GLN A 50 -23.06 -2.68 8.38
C GLN A 50 -23.88 -2.61 9.67
N LYS A 51 -23.63 -3.54 10.62
CA LYS A 51 -24.27 -3.52 11.94
C LYS A 51 -23.95 -2.24 12.69
N ARG A 52 -22.67 -1.86 12.78
CA ARG A 52 -22.26 -0.61 13.45
C ARG A 52 -22.83 0.64 12.78
N SER A 53 -22.90 0.68 11.46
CA SER A 53 -23.56 1.76 10.73
C SER A 53 -25.04 1.88 11.09
N SER A 54 -25.72 0.75 11.28
CA SER A 54 -27.12 0.71 11.70
C SER A 54 -27.29 1.20 13.14
N ASP A 55 -26.41 0.78 14.06
CA ASP A 55 -26.39 1.24 15.45
C ASP A 55 -26.27 2.77 15.54
N VAL A 56 -25.31 3.36 14.82
CA VAL A 56 -25.09 4.82 14.78
C VAL A 56 -26.32 5.54 14.23
N LYS A 57 -26.91 5.04 13.14
CA LYS A 57 -28.14 5.61 12.57
C LYS A 57 -29.28 5.59 13.59
N GLN A 58 -29.47 4.49 14.30
CA GLN A 58 -30.52 4.36 15.30
C GLN A 58 -30.33 5.32 16.47
N GLN A 59 -29.10 5.46 16.98
CA GLN A 59 -28.79 6.42 18.05
C GLN A 59 -29.08 7.86 17.63
N ILE A 60 -28.67 8.26 16.42
CA ILE A 60 -28.96 9.60 15.88
C ILE A 60 -30.47 9.85 15.83
N ARG A 61 -31.25 8.88 15.33
CA ARG A 61 -32.71 9.01 15.22
C ARG A 61 -33.40 9.07 16.59
N SER A 62 -32.97 8.26 17.54
CA SER A 62 -33.51 8.28 18.92
C SER A 62 -33.23 9.62 19.61
N GLN A 63 -32.01 10.16 19.47
CA GLN A 63 -31.66 11.47 20.02
C GLN A 63 -32.45 12.59 19.32
N GLN A 64 -32.60 12.52 17.99
CA GLN A 64 -33.40 13.46 17.22
C GLN A 64 -34.85 13.48 17.71
N GLU A 65 -35.48 12.32 17.88
CA GLU A 65 -36.85 12.21 18.36
C GLU A 65 -37.01 12.80 19.76
N THR A 66 -36.09 12.49 20.66
CA THR A 66 -36.08 13.02 22.04
C THR A 66 -35.97 14.54 22.08
N GLU A 67 -35.04 15.13 21.33
CA GLU A 67 -34.87 16.58 21.29
C GLU A 67 -36.05 17.28 20.60
N VAL A 68 -36.61 16.69 19.53
CA VAL A 68 -37.80 17.24 18.85
C VAL A 68 -39.01 17.24 19.78
N SER A 69 -39.26 16.15 20.50
CA SER A 69 -40.36 16.08 21.48
C SER A 69 -40.18 17.12 22.58
N ARG A 70 -38.96 17.24 23.14
CA ARG A 70 -38.65 18.26 24.15
C ARG A 70 -38.92 19.69 23.66
N VAL A 71 -38.58 20.00 22.41
CA VAL A 71 -38.83 21.33 21.81
C VAL A 71 -40.33 21.55 21.60
N LYS A 72 -41.07 20.56 21.11
CA LYS A 72 -42.52 20.64 20.93
C LYS A 72 -43.27 20.88 22.24
N ASP A 73 -42.88 20.19 23.31
CA ASP A 73 -43.50 20.37 24.63
C ASP A 73 -43.33 21.79 25.17
N VAL A 74 -42.18 22.42 24.90
CA VAL A 74 -41.92 23.83 25.28
C VAL A 74 -42.71 24.78 24.38
N GLN A 75 -42.78 24.49 23.07
CA GLN A 75 -43.57 25.27 22.12
C GLN A 75 -45.05 25.29 22.51
N GLU A 76 -45.65 24.15 22.80
CA GLU A 76 -47.07 24.04 23.16
C GLU A 76 -47.39 24.87 24.42
N LYS A 77 -46.52 24.82 25.44
CA LYS A 77 -46.66 25.64 26.66
C LYS A 77 -46.64 27.14 26.36
N LEU A 78 -45.76 27.59 25.47
CA LEU A 78 -45.69 29.00 25.06
C LEU A 78 -46.91 29.42 24.24
N GLU A 79 -47.42 28.56 23.36
CA GLU A 79 -48.64 28.84 22.61
C GLU A 79 -49.87 28.98 23.52
N GLN A 80 -49.96 28.15 24.56
CA GLN A 80 -50.99 28.28 25.61
C GLN A 80 -50.84 29.60 26.39
N GLU A 81 -49.61 29.95 26.81
CA GLU A 81 -49.34 31.21 27.52
C GLU A 81 -49.68 32.45 26.65
N ILE A 82 -49.32 32.45 25.37
CA ILE A 82 -49.69 33.51 24.42
C ILE A 82 -51.21 33.63 24.29
N THR A 83 -51.93 32.51 24.25
CA THR A 83 -53.39 32.51 24.13
C THR A 83 -54.04 33.13 25.36
N GLU A 84 -53.57 32.79 26.57
CA GLU A 84 -54.05 33.40 27.81
C GLU A 84 -53.70 34.89 27.91
N LEU A 85 -52.49 35.29 27.49
CA LEU A 85 -52.09 36.69 27.44
C LEU A 85 -52.96 37.49 26.48
N LYS A 86 -53.25 36.97 25.27
CA LYS A 86 -54.16 37.61 24.31
C LYS A 86 -55.58 37.76 24.86
N ARG A 87 -56.08 36.76 25.59
CA ARG A 87 -57.40 36.84 26.25
C ARG A 87 -57.42 37.97 27.28
N LYS A 88 -56.41 38.03 28.16
CA LYS A 88 -56.31 39.07 29.19
C LYS A 88 -56.13 40.47 28.60
N ASP A 89 -55.33 40.61 27.55
CA ASP A 89 -55.14 41.87 26.82
C ASP A 89 -56.48 42.40 26.27
N ALA A 90 -57.28 41.54 25.63
CA ALA A 90 -58.61 41.92 25.17
C ALA A 90 -59.58 42.31 26.30
N GLU A 91 -59.53 41.64 27.45
CA GLU A 91 -60.33 41.99 28.63
C GLU A 91 -59.92 43.35 29.23
N LEU A 92 -58.63 43.63 29.28
CA LEU A 92 -58.09 44.94 29.72
C LEU A 92 -58.49 46.05 28.76
N GLU A 93 -58.45 45.80 27.46
CA GLU A 93 -58.83 46.80 26.45
C GLU A 93 -60.32 47.14 26.54
N GLN A 94 -61.19 46.15 26.78
CA GLN A 94 -62.61 46.40 27.04
C GLN A 94 -62.83 47.25 28.30
N LEU A 95 -62.09 46.99 29.38
CA LEU A 95 -62.19 47.78 30.60
C LEU A 95 -61.69 49.21 30.41
N SER A 96 -60.67 49.44 29.57
CA SER A 96 -60.14 50.77 29.27
C SER A 96 -61.18 51.68 28.61
N HIS A 97 -62.15 51.11 27.89
CA HIS A 97 -63.25 51.82 27.24
C HIS A 97 -64.46 52.05 28.15
N THR A 98 -64.41 51.65 29.43
CA THR A 98 -65.52 51.88 30.38
C THR A 98 -65.48 53.32 30.92
N GLU A 99 -66.39 54.18 30.44
CA GLU A 99 -66.45 55.60 30.83
C GLU A 99 -66.95 55.83 32.28
N ASP A 100 -67.75 54.91 32.84
CA ASP A 100 -68.22 54.96 34.22
C ASP A 100 -67.18 54.39 35.19
N HIS A 101 -66.58 55.27 35.99
CA HIS A 101 -65.51 54.94 36.93
C HIS A 101 -65.98 54.02 38.07
N ASN A 102 -67.28 54.02 38.42
CA ASN A 102 -67.81 53.09 39.42
C ASN A 102 -67.93 51.67 38.86
N GLN A 103 -68.34 51.52 37.59
CA GLN A 103 -68.35 50.23 36.88
C GLN A 103 -66.94 49.67 36.70
N PHE A 104 -65.96 50.52 36.41
CA PHE A 104 -64.56 50.12 36.36
C PHE A 104 -64.09 49.53 37.70
N LEU A 105 -64.35 50.22 38.81
CA LEU A 105 -63.94 49.76 40.15
C LEU A 105 -64.64 48.47 40.59
N LEU A 106 -65.86 48.21 40.11
CA LEU A 106 -66.59 46.97 40.39
C LEU A 106 -66.07 45.78 39.55
N ASN A 107 -65.68 46.02 38.30
CA ASN A 107 -65.26 44.95 37.38
C ASN A 107 -63.77 44.60 37.47
N TYR A 108 -62.92 45.57 37.84
CA TYR A 108 -61.47 45.38 37.94
C TYR A 108 -61.02 44.26 38.90
N PRO A 109 -61.59 44.09 40.13
CA PRO A 109 -61.22 43.01 41.04
C PRO A 109 -61.60 41.61 40.55
N SER A 110 -62.47 41.51 39.53
CA SER A 110 -62.87 40.24 38.92
C SER A 110 -61.87 39.74 37.88
N LEU A 111 -60.87 40.56 37.52
CA LEU A 111 -59.79 40.15 36.65
C LEU A 111 -58.89 39.12 37.37
N PRO A 112 -58.64 37.95 36.75
CA PRO A 112 -57.68 37.00 37.28
C PRO A 112 -56.29 37.66 37.33
N ALA A 113 -55.64 37.65 38.51
CA ALA A 113 -54.30 38.18 38.68
C ALA A 113 -53.34 37.64 37.59
N LEU A 114 -52.50 38.52 37.04
CA LEU A 114 -51.34 38.08 36.27
C LEU A 114 -50.43 37.33 37.23
N SER A 115 -50.47 35.99 37.21
CA SER A 115 -49.38 35.22 37.78
C SER A 115 -48.11 35.65 37.06
N GLU A 116 -47.13 36.17 37.78
CA GLU A 116 -45.79 36.41 37.23
C GLU A 116 -45.38 35.14 36.48
N SER A 117 -45.08 35.28 35.19
CA SER A 117 -44.72 34.16 34.34
C SER A 117 -43.54 33.41 34.96
N THR A 118 -43.80 32.22 35.52
CA THR A 118 -42.76 31.34 36.07
C THR A 118 -41.80 30.86 34.96
N HIS A 119 -42.15 31.05 33.68
CA HIS A 119 -41.44 30.56 32.51
C HIS A 119 -40.54 31.60 31.82
N SER A 120 -40.45 32.83 32.36
CA SER A 120 -39.58 33.91 31.87
C SER A 120 -38.06 33.59 31.93
N SER A 121 -37.68 32.45 32.49
CA SER A 121 -36.29 31.97 32.45
C SER A 121 -35.91 31.53 31.03
N SER A 122 -35.48 32.49 30.22
CA SER A 122 -34.69 32.37 28.99
C SER A 122 -34.73 30.98 28.37
N ILE A 123 -35.62 30.76 27.39
CA ILE A 123 -35.61 29.56 26.55
C ILE A 123 -34.19 29.41 26.02
N ASN A 124 -33.41 28.52 26.63
CA ASN A 124 -32.04 28.27 26.24
C ASN A 124 -32.14 27.41 24.98
N ILE A 125 -32.24 28.07 23.84
CA ILE A 125 -32.11 27.44 22.53
C ILE A 125 -30.67 26.93 22.47
N ARG A 126 -30.47 25.68 22.90
CA ARG A 126 -29.18 25.02 22.77
C ARG A 126 -28.78 25.03 21.29
N PRO A 127 -27.58 25.51 20.93
CA PRO A 127 -27.14 25.52 19.55
C PRO A 127 -27.21 24.12 18.93
N LEU A 128 -27.59 24.05 17.66
CA LEU A 128 -27.87 22.86 16.84
C LEU A 128 -26.70 21.85 16.68
N ARG A 129 -25.60 21.97 17.43
CA ARG A 129 -24.37 21.16 17.26
C ARG A 129 -24.51 19.69 17.71
N HIS A 130 -25.73 19.17 17.89
CA HIS A 130 -25.98 17.86 18.47
C HIS A 130 -25.41 16.66 17.69
N PHE A 131 -25.05 16.83 16.42
CA PHE A 131 -24.62 15.72 15.56
C PHE A 131 -23.32 15.98 14.78
N GLU A 132 -22.72 17.17 14.88
CA GLU A 132 -21.44 17.47 14.23
C GLU A 132 -20.32 16.58 14.80
N ASP A 133 -20.31 16.42 16.14
CA ASP A 133 -19.34 15.55 16.84
C ASP A 133 -19.46 14.08 16.43
N VAL A 134 -20.67 13.61 16.09
CA VAL A 134 -20.89 12.23 15.63
C VAL A 134 -20.23 12.02 14.27
N THR A 135 -20.37 12.98 13.36
CA THR A 135 -19.76 12.89 12.03
C THR A 135 -18.23 12.94 12.11
N ALA A 136 -17.69 13.79 13.00
CA ALA A 136 -16.25 13.84 13.28
C ALA A 136 -15.73 12.52 13.84
N ALA A 137 -16.41 11.94 14.83
CA ALA A 137 -16.03 10.66 15.44
C ALA A 137 -16.08 9.48 14.44
N VAL A 138 -17.09 9.43 13.58
CA VAL A 138 -17.19 8.41 12.52
C VAL A 138 -16.08 8.60 11.47
N SER A 139 -15.70 9.85 11.17
CA SER A 139 -14.58 10.15 10.27
C SER A 139 -13.24 9.70 10.86
N GLU A 140 -13.02 9.93 12.16
CA GLU A 140 -11.83 9.45 12.86
C GLU A 140 -11.75 7.91 12.86
N LEU A 141 -12.89 7.23 13.07
CA LEU A 141 -12.98 5.77 12.96
C LEU A 141 -12.58 5.28 11.56
N ARG A 142 -13.09 5.92 10.50
CA ARG A 142 -12.72 5.61 9.11
C ARG A 142 -11.21 5.72 8.92
N ASP A 143 -10.61 6.81 9.37
CA ASP A 143 -9.18 7.07 9.16
C ASP A 143 -8.30 6.06 9.91
N LYS A 144 -8.71 5.67 11.13
CA LYS A 144 -8.07 4.58 11.89
C LYS A 144 -8.18 3.24 11.17
N LEU A 145 -9.36 2.87 10.66
CA LEU A 145 -9.55 1.64 9.90
C LEU A 145 -8.69 1.62 8.63
N GLN A 146 -8.67 2.71 7.87
CA GLN A 146 -7.82 2.82 6.68
C GLN A 146 -6.34 2.68 7.01
N LYS A 147 -5.89 3.26 8.14
CA LYS A 147 -4.51 3.09 8.59
C LYS A 147 -4.18 1.64 8.91
N ILE A 148 -5.02 0.96 9.69
CA ILE A 148 -4.84 -0.46 10.02
C ILE A 148 -4.78 -1.30 8.75
N LEU A 149 -5.66 -1.05 7.78
CA LEU A 149 -5.67 -1.78 6.51
C LEU A 149 -4.39 -1.57 5.71
N ARG A 150 -3.87 -0.33 5.63
CA ARG A 150 -2.59 -0.07 4.95
C ARG A 150 -1.42 -0.77 5.64
N ASP A 151 -1.32 -0.64 6.97
CA ASP A 151 -0.21 -1.20 7.75
C ASP A 151 -0.21 -2.74 7.73
N THR A 152 -1.39 -3.36 7.73
CA THR A 152 -1.51 -4.82 7.61
C THR A 152 -1.27 -5.30 6.17
N TRP A 153 -1.69 -4.55 5.16
CA TRP A 153 -1.44 -4.88 3.76
C TRP A 153 0.06 -4.95 3.44
N THR A 154 0.87 -4.04 3.97
CA THR A 154 2.33 -4.08 3.82
C THR A 154 2.97 -5.35 4.39
N ASN A 155 2.32 -6.03 5.35
CA ASN A 155 2.80 -7.30 5.91
C ASN A 155 2.28 -8.52 5.13
N ILE A 156 1.15 -8.39 4.43
CA ILE A 156 0.54 -9.48 3.64
C ILE A 156 1.16 -9.55 2.24
N SER A 157 1.47 -8.40 1.64
CA SER A 157 2.04 -8.32 0.29
C SER A 157 3.28 -9.19 0.06
N PRO A 158 4.29 -9.25 0.95
CA PRO A 158 5.45 -10.12 0.77
C PRO A 158 5.09 -11.60 0.76
N ARG A 159 4.10 -12.04 1.56
CA ARG A 159 3.68 -13.44 1.65
C ARG A 159 2.97 -13.91 0.38
N LEU A 160 2.32 -13.00 -0.35
CA LEU A 160 1.74 -13.25 -1.67
C LEU A 160 2.82 -13.32 -2.76
N THR A 161 3.96 -12.66 -2.55
CA THR A 161 5.04 -12.53 -3.55
C THR A 161 6.17 -13.56 -3.34
N GLU A 162 6.38 -14.05 -2.11
CA GLU A 162 7.35 -15.12 -1.81
C GLU A 162 7.03 -16.43 -2.54
N ALA A 163 5.76 -16.67 -2.89
CA ALA A 163 5.34 -17.79 -3.73
C ALA A 163 5.99 -17.76 -5.12
N GLU A 164 6.30 -16.57 -5.68
CA GLU A 164 7.00 -16.43 -6.97
C GLU A 164 8.52 -16.60 -6.85
N SER A 165 9.09 -16.41 -5.65
CA SER A 165 10.55 -16.50 -5.43
C SER A 165 11.10 -17.93 -5.38
N SER A 166 10.21 -18.93 -5.26
CA SER A 166 10.57 -20.35 -5.17
C SER A 166 11.11 -20.95 -6.49
N LEU A 167 11.05 -20.19 -7.60
CA LEU A 167 11.62 -20.60 -8.89
C LEU A 167 13.11 -20.26 -9.05
N THR A 168 13.72 -19.58 -8.08
CA THR A 168 15.15 -19.29 -8.11
C THR A 168 15.90 -20.46 -7.48
N GLU A 169 16.59 -21.31 -8.27
CA GLU A 169 17.47 -22.33 -7.65
C GLU A 169 18.35 -21.65 -6.59
N PRO A 170 18.55 -22.25 -5.42
CA PRO A 170 19.25 -21.62 -4.31
C PRO A 170 20.61 -21.10 -4.74
N GLU A 171 21.01 -19.95 -4.19
CA GLU A 171 22.32 -19.36 -4.45
C GLU A 171 23.43 -20.37 -4.07
N PRO A 172 24.42 -20.62 -4.96
CA PRO A 172 25.53 -21.51 -4.65
C PRO A 172 26.28 -21.01 -3.43
N LYS A 173 26.53 -21.87 -2.43
CA LYS A 173 27.25 -21.50 -1.19
C LYS A 173 28.62 -22.13 -1.09
N THR A 174 28.86 -23.20 -1.83
CA THR A 174 30.13 -23.91 -1.84
C THR A 174 30.80 -23.80 -3.20
N ARG A 175 32.14 -23.83 -3.22
CA ARG A 175 32.91 -23.84 -4.48
C ARG A 175 32.46 -24.96 -5.42
N ALA A 176 32.09 -26.13 -4.89
CA ALA A 176 31.59 -27.25 -5.70
C ALA A 176 30.25 -26.95 -6.40
N GLU A 177 29.38 -26.14 -5.79
CA GLU A 177 28.13 -25.70 -6.40
C GLU A 177 28.39 -24.62 -7.46
N PHE A 178 29.30 -23.67 -7.21
CA PHE A 178 29.71 -22.69 -8.22
C PHE A 178 30.31 -23.34 -9.47
N LEU A 179 31.13 -24.39 -9.29
CA LEU A 179 31.74 -25.12 -10.39
C LEU A 179 30.72 -25.81 -11.32
N LYS A 180 29.45 -26.01 -10.90
CA LYS A 180 28.38 -26.49 -11.79
C LYS A 180 28.07 -25.51 -12.93
N TYR A 181 28.35 -24.22 -12.72
CA TYR A 181 28.15 -23.13 -13.67
C TYR A 181 29.46 -22.66 -14.30
N SER A 182 30.53 -23.47 -14.21
CA SER A 182 31.86 -23.10 -14.70
C SER A 182 31.86 -22.86 -16.21
N GLN A 183 32.31 -21.67 -16.60
CA GLN A 183 32.49 -21.26 -17.98
C GLN A 183 33.99 -20.99 -18.24
N GLU A 184 34.51 -21.50 -19.34
CA GLU A 184 35.86 -21.15 -19.78
C GLU A 184 35.83 -19.79 -20.50
N ILE A 185 36.69 -18.87 -20.06
CA ILE A 185 36.77 -17.50 -20.59
C ILE A 185 38.10 -17.33 -21.32
N SER A 186 38.04 -16.83 -22.55
CA SER A 186 39.19 -16.43 -23.34
C SER A 186 39.15 -14.93 -23.63
N LEU A 187 40.31 -14.29 -23.65
CA LEU A 187 40.43 -12.85 -23.88
C LEU A 187 40.45 -12.54 -25.38
N ASP A 188 39.76 -11.49 -25.80
CA ASP A 188 39.70 -11.07 -27.20
C ASP A 188 40.87 -10.14 -27.58
N PRO A 189 41.84 -10.59 -28.41
CA PRO A 189 42.96 -9.75 -28.85
C PRO A 189 42.52 -8.52 -29.65
N ASN A 190 41.32 -8.50 -30.21
CA ASN A 190 40.81 -7.35 -30.97
C ASN A 190 40.43 -6.17 -30.07
N THR A 191 40.09 -6.44 -28.81
CA THR A 191 39.73 -5.42 -27.83
C THR A 191 40.93 -4.97 -26.98
N ALA A 192 41.95 -5.84 -26.86
CA ALA A 192 43.12 -5.64 -26.01
C ALA A 192 43.82 -4.28 -26.23
N ASN A 193 44.01 -3.52 -25.16
CA ASN A 193 44.88 -2.36 -25.18
C ASN A 193 46.32 -2.75 -25.54
N ARG A 194 47.05 -1.84 -26.19
CA ARG A 194 48.40 -2.12 -26.68
C ARG A 194 49.46 -2.29 -25.58
N PHE A 195 49.20 -1.91 -24.33
CA PHE A 195 50.10 -2.18 -23.21
C PHE A 195 49.78 -3.50 -22.48
N LEU A 196 48.94 -4.35 -23.09
CA LEU A 196 48.60 -5.67 -22.57
C LEU A 196 49.17 -6.76 -23.48
N LEU A 197 50.00 -7.64 -22.91
CA LEU A 197 50.51 -8.83 -23.57
C LEU A 197 49.63 -10.04 -23.25
N LEU A 198 49.12 -10.69 -24.29
CA LEU A 198 48.36 -11.93 -24.18
C LEU A 198 49.27 -13.15 -24.34
N SER A 199 49.07 -14.14 -23.48
CA SER A 199 49.80 -15.40 -23.49
C SER A 199 48.89 -16.56 -23.09
N GLU A 200 49.41 -17.79 -23.13
CA GLU A 200 48.69 -19.01 -22.70
C GLU A 200 47.34 -19.17 -23.43
N GLY A 201 47.35 -19.03 -24.76
CA GLY A 201 46.13 -19.15 -25.56
C GLY A 201 45.10 -18.05 -25.27
N ASN A 202 45.56 -16.83 -24.98
CA ASN A 202 44.74 -15.67 -24.57
C ASN A 202 43.98 -15.88 -23.24
N ARG A 203 44.47 -16.76 -22.37
CA ARG A 203 43.91 -16.95 -21.02
C ARG A 203 44.67 -16.19 -19.94
N LYS A 204 45.80 -15.58 -20.32
CA LYS A 204 46.63 -14.78 -19.43
C LYS A 204 46.95 -13.44 -20.07
N VAL A 205 46.88 -12.40 -19.24
CA VAL A 205 47.20 -11.03 -19.62
C VAL A 205 48.26 -10.47 -18.68
N THR A 206 49.26 -9.80 -19.25
CA THR A 206 50.33 -9.14 -18.51
C THR A 206 50.43 -7.69 -18.96
N ARG A 207 50.44 -6.75 -18.01
CA ARG A 207 50.72 -5.35 -18.31
C ARG A 207 52.21 -5.17 -18.56
N VAL A 208 52.55 -4.54 -19.67
CA VAL A 208 53.93 -4.28 -20.12
C VAL A 208 54.10 -2.79 -20.44
N GLU A 209 55.33 -2.30 -20.33
CA GLU A 209 55.64 -0.90 -20.68
C GLU A 209 55.77 -0.71 -22.19
N GLU A 210 56.15 -1.76 -22.92
CA GLU A 210 56.30 -1.73 -24.36
C GLU A 210 54.97 -1.93 -25.09
N GLN A 211 54.75 -1.11 -26.13
CA GLN A 211 53.56 -1.20 -26.95
C GLN A 211 53.56 -2.46 -27.83
N GLN A 212 52.56 -3.31 -27.62
CA GLN A 212 52.35 -4.55 -28.36
C GLN A 212 51.77 -4.28 -29.77
N PHE A 213 52.25 -5.06 -30.74
CA PHE A 213 51.86 -4.96 -32.14
C PHE A 213 50.57 -5.75 -32.43
N TYR A 214 49.43 -5.18 -32.05
CA TYR A 214 48.13 -5.67 -32.49
C TYR A 214 47.63 -4.91 -33.74
N PRO A 215 46.92 -5.58 -34.67
CA PRO A 215 46.25 -4.92 -35.79
C PRO A 215 45.24 -3.86 -35.33
N ASP A 216 45.06 -2.81 -36.12
CA ASP A 216 44.04 -1.81 -35.84
C ASP A 216 42.64 -2.43 -35.89
N HIS A 217 41.82 -2.14 -34.87
CA HIS A 217 40.46 -2.67 -34.75
C HIS A 217 39.57 -1.62 -34.07
N PRO A 218 38.32 -1.38 -34.53
CA PRO A 218 37.45 -0.36 -33.98
C PRO A 218 37.09 -0.57 -32.50
N GLU A 219 37.06 -1.82 -32.04
CA GLU A 219 36.74 -2.16 -30.64
C GLU A 219 37.98 -2.14 -29.71
N ARG A 220 39.15 -1.73 -30.21
CA ARG A 220 40.39 -1.74 -29.42
C ARG A 220 40.43 -0.60 -28.42
N PHE A 221 40.67 -0.90 -27.15
CA PHE A 221 40.87 0.12 -26.14
C PHE A 221 42.18 0.89 -26.36
N THR A 222 42.09 2.21 -26.49
CA THR A 222 43.26 3.10 -26.67
C THR A 222 43.61 3.89 -25.42
N GLY A 223 42.61 4.28 -24.60
CA GLY A 223 42.82 5.10 -23.40
C GLY A 223 43.24 4.32 -22.16
N CYS A 224 42.55 3.24 -21.82
CA CYS A 224 42.77 2.44 -20.61
C CYS A 224 43.34 1.05 -20.93
N CYS A 225 44.14 0.49 -20.01
CA CYS A 225 44.68 -0.87 -20.09
C CYS A 225 43.58 -1.92 -19.82
N GLN A 226 42.66 -2.08 -20.76
CA GLN A 226 41.49 -2.97 -20.66
C GLN A 226 41.46 -3.99 -21.80
N ILE A 227 40.65 -5.03 -21.60
CA ILE A 227 40.39 -6.11 -22.55
C ILE A 227 39.05 -6.79 -22.21
N LEU A 228 38.33 -7.25 -23.23
CA LEU A 228 37.08 -8.01 -23.07
C LEU A 228 37.29 -9.51 -23.28
N SER A 229 36.37 -10.32 -22.74
CA SER A 229 36.24 -11.72 -23.12
C SER A 229 35.69 -11.85 -24.53
N ARG A 230 36.04 -12.95 -25.20
CA ARG A 230 35.43 -13.31 -26.49
C ARG A 230 34.00 -13.84 -26.31
N GLU A 231 33.77 -14.58 -25.24
CA GLU A 231 32.49 -15.19 -24.93
C GLU A 231 31.52 -14.16 -24.34
N SER A 232 30.25 -14.24 -24.75
CA SER A 232 29.14 -13.57 -24.06
C SER A 232 28.63 -14.46 -22.94
N LEU A 233 28.41 -13.88 -21.76
CA LEU A 233 27.83 -14.59 -20.62
C LEU A 233 26.30 -14.53 -20.67
N THR A 234 25.65 -15.69 -20.61
CA THR A 234 24.17 -15.79 -20.60
C THR A 234 23.74 -16.76 -19.50
N GLY A 235 22.81 -16.35 -18.63
CA GLY A 235 22.38 -17.16 -17.48
C GLY A 235 23.35 -17.08 -16.30
N ARG A 236 23.36 -18.11 -15.44
CA ARG A 236 24.32 -18.22 -14.33
C ARG A 236 25.66 -18.73 -14.86
N CYS A 237 26.73 -17.96 -14.65
CA CYS A 237 28.08 -18.31 -15.07
C CYS A 237 29.05 -18.12 -13.90
N TYR A 238 30.08 -18.95 -13.86
CA TYR A 238 31.16 -18.88 -12.88
C TYR A 238 32.51 -19.02 -13.57
N TRP A 239 33.48 -18.19 -13.19
CA TRP A 239 34.88 -18.33 -13.61
C TRP A 239 35.78 -17.85 -12.48
N GLU A 240 37.01 -18.37 -12.45
CA GLU A 240 38.04 -18.00 -11.48
C GLU A 240 39.20 -17.31 -12.20
N VAL A 241 39.79 -16.31 -11.56
CA VAL A 241 40.95 -15.57 -12.09
C VAL A 241 42.06 -15.62 -11.06
N GLU A 242 43.23 -16.14 -11.47
CA GLU A 242 44.46 -15.98 -10.69
C GLU A 242 45.11 -14.65 -11.06
N TRP A 243 45.56 -13.89 -10.06
CA TRP A 243 46.23 -12.61 -10.28
C TRP A 243 47.45 -12.46 -9.38
N ARG A 244 48.43 -11.67 -9.86
CA ARG A 244 49.67 -11.32 -9.15
C ARG A 244 50.04 -9.88 -9.49
N GLY A 245 50.53 -9.10 -8.53
CA GLY A 245 51.04 -7.73 -8.75
C GLY A 245 50.22 -6.63 -8.08
N GLY A 246 50.12 -5.45 -8.73
CA GLY A 246 49.59 -4.20 -8.14
C GLY A 246 48.06 -4.06 -8.09
N GLY A 247 47.31 -5.11 -8.42
CA GLY A 247 45.84 -5.12 -8.43
C GLY A 247 45.25 -5.35 -9.83
N ILE A 248 44.08 -5.98 -9.88
CA ILE A 248 43.28 -6.17 -11.08
C ILE A 248 41.83 -5.74 -10.82
N GLU A 249 41.12 -5.37 -11.88
CA GLU A 249 39.69 -5.11 -11.85
C GLU A 249 38.98 -6.07 -12.81
N VAL A 250 37.96 -6.77 -12.33
CA VAL A 250 37.15 -7.72 -13.11
C VAL A 250 35.72 -7.24 -13.11
N VAL A 251 35.16 -7.00 -14.29
CA VAL A 251 33.83 -6.42 -14.47
C VAL A 251 33.07 -7.22 -15.53
N VAL A 252 31.78 -7.43 -15.29
CA VAL A 252 30.84 -7.92 -16.32
C VAL A 252 30.20 -6.71 -16.98
N SER A 253 30.25 -6.67 -18.30
CA SER A 253 29.73 -5.54 -19.06
C SER A 253 28.90 -5.97 -20.26
N ASN A 254 28.02 -5.06 -20.71
CA ASN A 254 27.33 -5.21 -21.98
C ASN A 254 28.31 -4.98 -23.13
N LYS A 255 28.17 -5.74 -24.22
CA LYS A 255 29.04 -5.67 -25.40
C LYS A 255 29.12 -4.27 -26.04
N ASN A 256 28.09 -3.43 -25.84
CA ASN A 256 28.00 -2.08 -26.40
C ASN A 256 28.53 -1.00 -25.45
N ILE A 257 29.73 -1.19 -24.93
CA ILE A 257 30.43 -0.13 -24.21
C ILE A 257 31.05 0.83 -25.24
N VAL A 258 30.69 2.11 -25.17
CA VAL A 258 31.34 3.22 -25.88
C VAL A 258 31.87 4.18 -24.83
N TRP A 259 33.19 4.29 -24.66
CA TRP A 259 33.77 5.22 -23.69
C TRP A 259 34.30 6.47 -24.40
N PHE A 260 33.46 7.51 -24.47
CA PHE A 260 33.98 8.88 -24.35
C PHE A 260 34.18 9.18 -22.85
N VAL A 261 35.22 9.95 -22.57
CA VAL A 261 35.76 10.28 -21.25
C VAL A 261 34.68 10.80 -20.30
N GLU A 262 34.38 10.07 -19.23
CA GLU A 262 34.12 10.66 -17.91
C GLU A 262 34.12 9.61 -16.80
N HIS A 263 34.63 10.01 -15.64
CA HIS A 263 34.86 9.19 -14.47
C HIS A 263 33.54 8.75 -13.84
N GLN A 264 33.05 7.56 -14.19
CA GLN A 264 32.23 6.76 -13.28
C GLN A 264 32.55 5.29 -13.46
N ILE A 265 33.28 4.74 -12.50
CA ILE A 265 33.29 3.30 -12.29
C ILE A 265 32.44 3.04 -11.06
N SER A 266 31.20 2.67 -11.34
CA SER A 266 30.27 2.10 -10.37
C SER A 266 30.82 0.75 -9.91
N LEU A 267 31.21 0.69 -8.65
CA LEU A 267 31.38 -0.56 -7.90
C LEU A 267 30.03 -1.27 -7.87
N PHE A 268 29.88 -2.34 -8.63
CA PHE A 268 28.84 -3.32 -8.38
C PHE A 268 29.48 -4.64 -8.00
N LYS A 269 29.50 -4.84 -6.69
CA LYS A 269 29.52 -6.13 -6.03
C LYS A 269 28.16 -6.77 -6.32
N TYR A 270 28.15 -7.87 -7.05
CA TYR A 270 27.06 -8.84 -6.96
C TYR A 270 27.65 -10.15 -6.43
N PHE A 271 26.83 -10.78 -5.58
CA PHE A 271 27.15 -11.65 -4.45
C PHE A 271 28.10 -12.80 -4.72
#